data_AF-A0A420F5X3-F1
#
_entry.id   AF-A0A420F5X3-F1
#
_cell.length_a   1.000
_cell.length_b   1.000
_cell.length_c   1.000
_cell.angle_alpha   90.00
_cell.angle_beta   90.00
_cell.angle_gamma   90.00
#
_symmetry.space_group_name_H-M   'P 1'
#
loop_
_entity.id
_entity.type
_entity.pdbx_description
1 polymer ?
#
loop_
_entity_poly.entity_id
_entity_poly.type
_entity_poly.pdbx_seq_one_letter_code
_entity_poly.pdbx_strand_id
1 'polypeptide(L)'
;MNIEIAHPADLDRVEALVSWLKRPHLDRVTITMPGLDATESDRAARTIRHLFNDCGCAWGASALVVAVTGAVLARPGGVAALATAALACLAAAVAGKLLGLAWSRQRLLARLRALRTAA
;
A
#
# COMPACT_ATOMS: atom_id res chain seq x y z
N MET A 1 9.76 -6.56 11.95
CA MET A 1 9.01 -7.69 12.54
C MET A 1 9.07 -8.90 11.63
N ASN A 2 9.19 -10.10 12.18
CA ASN A 2 9.17 -11.36 11.42
C ASN A 2 7.81 -12.04 11.60
N ILE A 3 7.25 -12.56 10.51
CA ILE A 3 5.97 -13.29 10.53
C ILE A 3 6.17 -14.66 9.88
N GLU A 4 5.69 -15.70 10.54
CA GLU A 4 5.59 -17.05 10.03
C GLU A 4 4.11 -17.42 9.86
N ILE A 5 3.76 -18.00 8.71
CA ILE A 5 2.40 -18.41 8.35
C ILE A 5 2.47 -19.91 8.01
N ALA A 6 2.13 -20.75 8.97
CA ALA A 6 2.14 -22.20 8.82
C ALA A 6 0.72 -22.76 8.69
N HIS A 7 -0.27 -22.08 9.27
CA HIS A 7 -1.68 -22.47 9.21
C HIS A 7 -2.61 -21.34 8.76
N PRO A 8 -3.81 -21.67 8.24
CA PRO A 8 -4.82 -20.67 7.89
C PRO A 8 -5.18 -19.73 9.06
N ALA A 9 -5.11 -20.19 10.31
CA ALA A 9 -5.34 -19.36 11.50
C ALA A 9 -4.28 -18.25 11.68
N ASP A 10 -3.07 -18.43 11.14
CA ASP A 10 -2.04 -17.39 11.17
C ASP A 10 -2.39 -16.25 10.19
N LEU A 11 -3.14 -16.53 9.12
CA LEU A 11 -3.63 -15.50 8.20
C LEU A 11 -4.57 -14.51 8.91
N ASP A 12 -5.37 -14.97 9.88
CA ASP A 12 -6.26 -14.11 10.67
C ASP A 12 -5.47 -13.16 11.57
N ARG A 13 -4.38 -13.65 12.18
CA ARG A 13 -3.46 -12.83 12.96
C ARG A 13 -2.78 -11.78 12.09
N VAL A 14 -2.35 -12.16 10.89
CA VAL A 14 -1.76 -11.24 9.91
C VAL A 14 -2.79 -10.22 9.44
N GLU A 15 -4.03 -10.62 9.18
CA GLU A 15 -5.13 -9.74 8.80
C GLU A 15 -5.41 -8.68 9.89
N ALA A 16 -5.38 -9.08 11.17
CA ALA A 16 -5.53 -8.16 12.30
C ALA A 16 -4.43 -7.09 12.38
N LEU A 17 -3.22 -7.38 11.86
CA LEU A 17 -2.11 -6.43 11.81
C LEU A 17 -2.23 -5.42 10.65
N VAL A 18 -3.17 -5.63 9.72
CA VAL A 18 -3.43 -4.73 8.59
C VAL A 18 -4.23 -3.50 9.05
N SER A 19 -3.56 -2.63 9.80
CA SER A 19 -4.12 -1.34 10.22
C SER A 19 -3.96 -0.25 9.15
N TRP A 20 -4.72 0.84 9.27
CA TRP A 20 -4.67 1.94 8.29
C TRP A 20 -3.52 2.92 8.55
N LEU A 21 -3.23 3.23 9.82
CA LEU A 21 -2.25 4.25 10.22
C LEU A 21 -0.99 3.73 10.93
N LYS A 22 -1.04 2.55 11.55
CA LYS A 22 0.08 1.98 12.35
C LYS A 22 0.37 0.56 11.89
N ARG A 23 0.82 0.38 10.66
CA ARG A 23 1.29 -0.94 10.22
C ARG A 23 2.68 -1.20 10.76
N PRO A 24 2.93 -2.39 11.33
CA PRO A 24 4.28 -2.79 11.65
C PRO A 24 5.08 -3.00 10.36
N HIS A 25 6.36 -2.61 10.37
CA HIS A 25 7.28 -2.93 9.30
C HIS A 25 7.65 -4.43 9.37
N LEU A 26 7.52 -5.13 8.25
CA LEU A 26 7.87 -6.53 8.13
C LEU A 26 9.26 -6.70 7.52
N ASP A 27 10.18 -7.30 8.27
CA ASP A 27 11.55 -7.57 7.80
C ASP A 27 11.55 -8.87 6.99
N ARG A 28 10.88 -9.89 7.53
CA ARG A 28 10.78 -11.23 6.96
C ARG A 28 9.35 -11.77 7.07
N VAL A 29 8.90 -12.43 6.00
CA VAL A 29 7.67 -13.21 5.96
C VAL A 29 8.06 -14.60 5.47
N THR A 30 7.59 -15.64 6.14
CA THR A 30 7.81 -17.03 5.74
C THR A 30 6.45 -17.75 5.73
N ILE A 31 6.19 -18.49 4.65
CA ILE A 31 4.93 -19.22 4.45
C ILE A 31 5.29 -20.68 4.24
N THR A 32 4.72 -21.57 5.06
CA THR A 32 4.99 -23.01 5.06
C THR A 32 3.69 -23.82 5.03
N MET A 33 2.60 -23.21 4.56
CA MET A 33 1.29 -23.86 4.53
C MET A 33 1.28 -25.09 3.62
N PRO A 34 0.63 -26.20 4.05
CA PRO A 34 0.43 -27.36 3.19
C PRO A 34 -0.45 -27.00 1.99
N GLY A 35 -0.07 -27.47 0.80
CA GLY A 35 -0.82 -27.22 -0.44
C GLY A 35 -0.24 -26.12 -1.35
N LEU A 36 0.72 -25.32 -0.87
CA LEU A 36 1.49 -24.42 -1.73
C LEU A 36 2.84 -25.02 -2.11
N ASP A 37 3.23 -24.85 -3.37
CA ASP A 37 4.61 -25.10 -3.79
C ASP A 37 5.58 -24.10 -3.12
N ALA A 38 6.85 -24.49 -3.00
CA ALA A 38 7.91 -23.64 -2.47
C ALA A 38 8.01 -22.33 -3.26
N THR A 39 7.86 -22.35 -4.59
CA THR A 39 7.94 -21.13 -5.41
C THR A 39 6.75 -20.18 -5.19
N GLU A 40 5.56 -20.73 -4.96
CA GLU A 40 4.34 -19.97 -4.69
C GLU A 40 4.37 -19.35 -3.30
N SER A 41 4.81 -20.12 -2.30
CA SER A 41 5.02 -19.66 -0.94
C SER A 41 5.99 -18.49 -0.89
N ASP A 42 7.11 -18.58 -1.61
CA ASP A 42 8.14 -17.54 -1.66
C ASP A 42 7.65 -16.27 -2.37
N ARG A 43 6.89 -16.44 -3.47
CA ARG A 43 6.25 -15.33 -4.19
C ARG A 43 5.20 -14.63 -3.32
N ALA A 44 4.38 -15.40 -2.61
CA ALA A 44 3.36 -14.88 -1.70
C ALA A 44 4.01 -14.14 -0.51
N ALA A 45 5.06 -14.70 0.10
CA ALA A 45 5.81 -14.06 1.17
C ALA A 45 6.40 -12.71 0.75
N ARG A 46 7.05 -12.64 -0.41
CA ARG A 46 7.58 -11.39 -0.98
C ARG A 46 6.48 -10.36 -1.22
N THR A 47 5.36 -10.81 -1.78
CA THR A 47 4.22 -9.93 -2.09
C THR A 47 3.59 -9.36 -0.83
N ILE A 48 3.33 -10.19 0.18
CA ILE A 48 2.78 -9.75 1.47
C ILE A 48 3.72 -8.75 2.13
N ARG A 49 5.03 -9.05 2.20
CA ARG A 49 6.01 -8.12 2.76
C ARG A 49 5.99 -6.77 2.05
N HIS A 50 5.99 -6.78 0.72
CA HIS A 50 5.96 -5.55 -0.06
C HIS A 50 4.70 -4.72 0.20
N LEU A 51 3.52 -5.35 0.20
CA LEU A 51 2.25 -4.66 0.45
C LEU A 51 2.12 -4.15 1.89
N PHE A 52 2.67 -4.86 2.88
CA PHE A 52 2.71 -4.36 4.26
C PHE A 52 3.59 -3.12 4.42
N ASN A 53 4.71 -3.09 3.70
CA ASN A 53 5.70 -2.02 3.78
C ASN A 53 5.44 -0.87 2.80
N ASP A 54 4.39 -0.95 1.98
CA ASP A 54 4.05 0.12 1.03
C ASP A 54 3.46 1.33 1.78
N CYS A 55 4.16 2.45 1.69
CA CYS A 55 3.77 3.74 2.28
C CYS A 55 2.84 4.58 1.40
N GLY A 56 2.47 4.11 0.20
CA GLY A 56 1.69 4.88 -0.78
C GLY A 56 2.48 6.02 -1.42
N CYS A 57 3.80 6.06 -1.22
CA CYS A 57 4.64 7.19 -1.63
C CYS A 57 4.67 7.37 -3.15
N ALA A 58 4.67 6.28 -3.93
CA ALA A 58 4.57 6.33 -5.39
C ALA A 58 3.26 6.99 -5.85
N TRP A 59 2.13 6.62 -5.25
CA TRP A 59 0.81 7.20 -5.55
C TRP A 59 0.74 8.69 -5.19
N GLY A 60 1.31 9.08 -4.05
CA GLY A 60 1.43 10.48 -3.65
C GLY A 60 2.27 11.30 -4.66
N ALA A 61 3.39 10.75 -5.11
CA ALA A 61 4.24 11.39 -6.11
C ALA A 61 3.51 11.54 -7.46
N SER A 62 2.82 10.50 -7.93
CA SER A 62 2.03 10.58 -9.17
C SER A 62 0.91 11.61 -9.08
N ALA A 63 0.17 11.66 -7.96
CA ALA A 63 -0.89 12.64 -7.75
C ALA A 63 -0.34 14.07 -7.72
N LEU A 64 0.82 14.28 -7.10
CA LEU A 64 1.51 15.57 -7.10
C LEU A 64 1.90 15.99 -8.51
N VAL A 65 2.51 15.09 -9.30
CA VAL A 65 2.89 15.37 -10.68
C VAL A 65 1.68 15.78 -11.53
N VAL A 66 0.55 15.07 -11.39
CA VAL A 66 -0.70 15.42 -12.08
C VAL A 66 -1.20 16.80 -11.65
N ALA A 67 -1.21 17.09 -10.35
CA ALA A 67 -1.66 18.38 -9.82
C ALA A 67 -0.79 19.55 -10.28
N VAL A 68 0.54 19.39 -10.23
CA VAL A 68 1.51 20.38 -10.72
C VAL A 68 1.34 20.61 -12.21
N THR A 69 1.18 19.54 -13.00
CA THR A 69 0.95 19.64 -14.45
C THR A 69 -0.32 20.44 -14.74
N GLY A 70 -1.42 20.13 -14.04
CA GLY A 70 -2.67 20.89 -14.15
C GLY A 70 -2.51 22.37 -13.77
N ALA A 71 -1.79 22.66 -12.68
CA ALA A 71 -1.53 24.03 -12.25
C ALA A 71 -0.69 24.82 -13.27
N VAL A 72 0.33 24.21 -13.87
CA VAL A 72 1.15 24.84 -14.93
C VAL A 72 0.29 25.16 -16.16
N LEU A 73 -0.57 24.23 -16.57
CA LEU A 73 -1.46 24.42 -17.72
C LEU A 73 -2.51 25.51 -17.46
N ALA A 74 -2.98 25.64 -16.22
CA ALA A 74 -3.96 26.67 -15.84
C ALA A 74 -3.39 28.10 -15.81
N ARG A 75 -2.07 28.27 -15.82
CA ARG A 75 -1.36 29.56 -15.81
C ARG A 75 -1.92 30.55 -14.77
N PRO A 76 -1.93 30.20 -13.47
CA PRO A 76 -2.48 31.06 -12.43
C PRO A 76 -1.78 32.42 -12.40
N GLY A 77 -2.57 33.50 -12.42
CA GLY A 77 -2.08 34.87 -12.31
C GLY A 77 -2.19 35.41 -10.89
N GLY A 78 -1.12 36.03 -10.39
CA GLY A 78 -1.10 36.69 -9.08
C GLY A 78 -0.75 35.76 -7.90
N VAL A 79 -0.30 36.37 -6.80
CA VAL A 79 0.24 35.66 -5.62
C VAL A 79 -0.80 34.76 -4.97
N ALA A 80 -2.06 35.20 -4.89
CA ALA A 80 -3.14 34.40 -4.31
C ALA A 80 -3.41 33.11 -5.12
N ALA A 81 -3.39 33.19 -6.44
CA ALA A 81 -3.62 32.02 -7.31
C ALA A 81 -2.45 31.03 -7.27
N LEU A 82 -1.22 31.52 -7.07
CA LEU A 82 -0.06 30.67 -6.84
C LEU A 82 -0.14 29.96 -5.48
N ALA A 83 -0.58 30.66 -4.43
CA ALA A 83 -0.75 30.08 -3.10
C ALA A 83 -1.83 28.98 -3.10
N THR A 84 -2.97 29.20 -3.75
CA THR A 84 -4.02 28.18 -3.87
C THR A 84 -3.58 26.98 -4.69
N ALA A 85 -2.85 27.19 -5.80
CA ALA A 85 -2.28 26.11 -6.60
C ALA A 85 -1.29 25.25 -5.80
N ALA A 86 -0.43 25.88 -5.00
CA ALA A 86 0.50 25.17 -4.12
C ALA A 86 -0.22 24.33 -3.07
N LEU A 87 -1.24 24.89 -2.40
CA LEU A 87 -2.07 24.15 -1.44
C LEU A 87 -2.81 22.98 -2.08
N ALA A 88 -3.35 23.16 -3.29
CA ALA A 88 -4.01 22.10 -4.04
C ALA A 88 -3.04 20.95 -4.39
N CYS A 89 -1.81 21.28 -4.78
CA CYS A 89 -0.76 20.28 -5.04
C CYS A 89 -0.40 19.47 -3.79
N LEU A 90 -0.27 20.15 -2.63
CA LEU A 90 -0.02 19.48 -1.35
C LEU A 90 -1.19 18.56 -0.96
N ALA A 91 -2.42 19.05 -1.10
CA ALA A 91 -3.62 18.25 -0.84
C ALA A 91 -3.70 17.02 -1.76
N ALA A 92 -3.38 17.18 -3.05
CA ALA A 92 -3.32 16.08 -4.00
C ALA A 92 -2.26 15.04 -3.63
N ALA A 93 -1.07 15.46 -3.20
CA ALA A 93 -0.02 14.55 -2.75
C ALA A 93 -0.45 13.72 -1.53
N VAL A 94 -1.09 14.36 -0.54
CA VAL A 94 -1.63 13.68 0.64
C VAL A 94 -2.75 12.72 0.25
N ALA A 95 -3.70 13.17 -0.58
CA ALA A 95 -4.79 12.34 -1.05
C ALA A 95 -4.29 11.12 -1.86
N GLY A 96 -3.31 11.31 -2.75
CA GLY A 96 -2.68 10.24 -3.50
C GLY A 96 -2.00 9.22 -2.59
N LYS A 97 -1.29 9.68 -1.55
CA LYS A 97 -0.69 8.78 -0.55
C LYS A 97 -1.74 7.94 0.18
N LEU A 98 -2.83 8.57 0.63
CA LEU A 98 -3.94 7.88 1.33
C LEU A 98 -4.64 6.86 0.41
N LEU A 99 -4.86 7.22 -0.86
CA LEU A 99 -5.40 6.31 -1.87
C LEU A 99 -4.48 5.12 -2.11
N GLY A 100 -3.16 5.34 -2.23
CA GLY A 100 -2.17 4.28 -2.36
C GLY A 100 -2.18 3.31 -1.17
N LEU A 101 -2.27 3.85 0.05
CA LEU A 101 -2.39 3.05 1.28
C LEU A 101 -3.68 2.23 1.32
N ALA A 102 -4.81 2.83 0.93
CA ALA A 102 -6.10 2.16 0.86
C ALA A 102 -6.11 1.04 -0.20
N TRP A 103 -5.53 1.30 -1.37
CA TRP A 103 -5.38 0.31 -2.43
C TRP A 103 -4.49 -0.85 -2.00
N SER A 104 -3.31 -0.54 -1.44
CA SER A 104 -2.38 -1.56 -0.92
C SER A 104 -3.07 -2.43 0.13
N ARG A 105 -3.86 -1.82 1.02
CA ARG A 105 -4.69 -2.54 2.01
C ARG A 105 -5.63 -3.54 1.34
N GLN A 106 -6.43 -3.08 0.39
CA GLN A 106 -7.42 -3.92 -0.29
C GLN A 106 -6.74 -5.08 -1.02
N ARG A 107 -5.63 -4.80 -1.71
CA ARG A 107 -4.85 -5.82 -2.42
C ARG A 107 -4.26 -6.85 -1.47
N LEU A 108 -3.77 -6.42 -0.31
CA LEU A 108 -3.26 -7.31 0.73
C LEU A 108 -4.37 -8.22 1.29
N LEU A 109 -5.52 -7.66 1.65
CA LEU A 109 -6.67 -8.43 2.13
C LEU A 109 -7.18 -9.41 1.08
N ALA A 110 -7.26 -9.01 -0.19
CA ALA A 110 -7.62 -9.90 -1.28
C ALA A 110 -6.62 -11.07 -1.42
N ARG A 111 -5.33 -10.81 -1.25
CA ARG A 111 -4.29 -11.85 -1.31
C ARG A 111 -4.34 -12.80 -0.12
N LEU A 112 -4.58 -12.30 1.10
CA LEU A 112 -4.76 -13.15 2.27
C LEU A 112 -5.99 -14.06 2.11
N ARG A 113 -7.10 -13.53 1.56
CA ARG A 113 -8.30 -14.33 1.25
C ARG A 113 -8.02 -15.38 0.18
N ALA A 114 -7.30 -15.03 -0.88
CA ALA A 114 -6.94 -15.98 -1.93
C ALA A 114 -6.06 -17.13 -1.41
N LEU A 115 -5.12 -16.84 -0.51
CA LEU A 115 -4.32 -17.86 0.17
C LEU A 115 -5.17 -18.75 1.08
N ARG A 116 -6.16 -18.17 1.77
CA ARG A 116 -7.10 -18.92 2.60
C ARG A 116 -7.95 -19.90 1.78
N THR A 117 -8.31 -19.56 0.55
CA THR A 117 -9.08 -20.44 -0.35
C THR A 117 -8.24 -21.49 -1.08
N ALA A 118 -6.91 -21.33 -1.07
CA ALA A 118 -5.99 -22.24 -1.75
C ALA A 118 -5.37 -23.30 -0.81
N ALA A 119 -5.51 -23.11 0.50
CA ALA A 119 -5.13 -24.04 1.56
C ALA A 119 -6.33 -24.89 1.97
#